data_AF-A0A5E4Q3M9-F1
#
_entry.id   AF-A0A5E4Q3M9-F1
#
_cell.length_a   1.000
_cell.length_b   1.000
_cell.length_c   1.000
_cell.angle_alpha   90.00
_cell.angle_beta   90.00
_cell.angle_gamma   90.00
#
_symmetry.space_group_name_H-M   'P 1'
#
loop_
_entity.id
_entity.type
_entity.pdbx_description
1 polymer ?
#
loop_
_entity_poly.entity_id
_entity_poly.type
_entity_poly.pdbx_seq_one_letter_code
_entity_poly.pdbx_strand_id
1 'polypeptide(L)'
;MWKSKVAKVLRNSGKAYQSLSKLKIRMPERKVGPPCGEKCRLKCKEKIDEISRQHIFDAVWGLSNLDRQREFVVRHSQKIKPKYRYSSTQDFRALNTAFYFDVNGSKIRPSTSSDSFPSILLNTQPLMSSNPQQPTTHDAMIDTGDTLVDPQEVFSPEVVRPLPKAGPRKSIANRKRRKTAILTDTPEKENLRKEQDIAKNKKTKGVNKKAKVNKKVEQ
;
A
#
# COMPACT_ATOMS: atom_id res chain seq x y z
N MET A 1 -20.43 -23.50 -12.50
CA MET A 1 -20.69 -22.56 -11.38
C MET A 1 -20.30 -23.10 -9.99
N TRP A 2 -20.51 -24.39 -9.66
CA TRP A 2 -20.23 -24.91 -8.29
C TRP A 2 -18.73 -24.99 -7.94
N LYS A 3 -17.90 -25.51 -8.85
CA LYS A 3 -16.44 -25.68 -8.64
C LYS A 3 -15.75 -24.36 -8.27
N SER A 4 -16.20 -23.24 -8.85
CA SER A 4 -15.70 -21.89 -8.55
C SER A 4 -16.08 -21.42 -7.15
N LYS A 5 -17.32 -21.70 -6.70
CA LYS A 5 -17.75 -21.40 -5.32
C LYS A 5 -16.93 -22.19 -4.32
N VAL A 6 -16.73 -23.49 -4.56
CA VAL A 6 -15.93 -24.35 -3.68
C VAL A 6 -14.48 -23.92 -3.64
N ALA A 7 -13.85 -23.64 -4.78
CA ALA A 7 -12.49 -23.11 -4.81
C ALA A 7 -12.37 -21.76 -4.09
N LYS A 8 -13.39 -20.90 -4.17
CA LYS A 8 -13.42 -19.62 -3.44
C LYS A 8 -13.52 -19.85 -1.92
N VAL A 9 -14.39 -20.76 -1.48
CA VAL A 9 -14.52 -21.12 -0.05
C VAL A 9 -13.20 -21.67 0.49
N LEU A 10 -12.60 -22.65 -0.20
CA LEU A 10 -11.32 -23.24 0.20
C LEU A 10 -10.19 -22.20 0.26
N ARG A 11 -10.13 -21.31 -0.75
CA ARG A 11 -9.16 -20.20 -0.77
C ARG A 11 -9.36 -19.26 0.41
N ASN A 12 -10.60 -18.86 0.70
CA ASN A 12 -10.93 -17.95 1.78
C ASN A 12 -10.69 -18.57 3.16
N SER A 13 -10.87 -19.90 3.30
CA SER A 13 -10.53 -20.62 4.54
C SER A 13 -9.05 -20.99 4.63
N GLY A 14 -8.22 -20.61 3.66
CA GLY A 14 -6.79 -20.91 3.64
C GLY A 14 -6.43 -22.36 3.32
N LYS A 15 -7.39 -23.20 2.94
CA LYS A 15 -7.18 -24.64 2.65
C LYS A 15 -6.57 -24.85 1.27
N ALA A 16 -5.96 -26.03 1.07
CA ALA A 16 -5.49 -26.43 -0.24
C ALA A 16 -6.64 -26.49 -1.25
N TYR A 17 -6.40 -25.99 -2.47
CA TYR A 17 -7.43 -25.99 -3.52
C TYR A 17 -6.81 -26.14 -4.90
N GLN A 18 -7.61 -26.59 -5.86
CA GLN A 18 -7.19 -26.63 -7.25
C GLN A 18 -7.61 -25.36 -7.98
N SER A 19 -6.66 -24.74 -8.66
CA SER A 19 -6.93 -23.64 -9.59
C SER A 19 -7.88 -24.09 -10.69
N LEU A 20 -8.81 -23.22 -11.09
CA LEU A 20 -9.68 -23.43 -12.25
C LEU A 20 -9.02 -23.01 -13.57
N SER A 21 -7.75 -22.60 -13.55
CA SER A 21 -6.99 -22.33 -14.77
C SER A 21 -6.79 -23.60 -15.60
N LYS A 22 -6.47 -23.45 -16.89
CA LYS A 22 -6.23 -24.58 -17.81
C LYS A 22 -5.21 -25.58 -17.27
N LEU A 23 -4.20 -25.07 -16.57
CA LEU A 23 -3.12 -25.85 -15.94
C LEU A 23 -3.53 -26.59 -14.66
N LYS A 24 -4.73 -26.31 -14.09
CA LYS A 24 -5.28 -26.94 -12.88
C LYS A 24 -4.28 -27.09 -11.73
N ILE A 25 -3.48 -26.04 -11.51
CA ILE A 25 -2.40 -25.99 -10.51
C ILE A 25 -2.99 -26.22 -9.11
N ARG A 26 -2.36 -27.10 -8.33
CA ARG A 26 -2.70 -27.29 -6.91
C ARG A 26 -2.05 -26.20 -6.08
N MET A 27 -2.87 -25.49 -5.31
CA MET A 27 -2.44 -24.49 -4.36
C MET A 27 -2.35 -25.14 -2.97
N PRO A 28 -1.21 -25.04 -2.28
CA PRO A 28 -1.06 -25.63 -0.96
C PRO A 28 -1.92 -24.90 0.08
N GLU A 29 -2.17 -25.58 1.18
CA GLU A 29 -2.76 -24.99 2.37
C GLU A 29 -1.83 -23.91 2.93
N ARG A 30 -2.44 -22.85 3.48
CA ARG A 30 -1.70 -21.78 4.14
C ARG A 30 -1.20 -22.28 5.48
N LYS A 31 0.02 -21.86 5.80
CA LYS A 31 0.64 -22.10 7.10
C LYS A 31 1.24 -20.81 7.62
N VAL A 32 1.43 -20.74 8.93
CA VAL A 32 2.20 -19.67 9.55
C VAL A 32 3.62 -19.69 8.95
N GLY A 33 4.10 -18.51 8.55
CA GLY A 33 5.46 -18.36 8.04
C GLY A 33 6.50 -18.59 9.13
N PRO A 34 7.79 -18.77 8.78
CA PRO A 34 8.84 -18.85 9.78
C PRO A 34 8.86 -17.59 10.67
N PRO A 35 9.36 -17.68 11.92
CA PRO A 35 9.54 -16.51 12.76
C PRO A 35 10.51 -15.53 12.10
N CYS A 36 10.47 -14.26 12.51
CA CYS A 36 11.42 -13.29 11.99
C CYS A 36 12.87 -13.75 12.29
N GLY A 37 13.77 -13.51 11.34
CA GLY A 37 15.19 -13.78 11.52
C GLY A 37 15.82 -12.94 12.64
N GLU A 38 17.03 -13.30 13.04
CA GLU A 38 17.77 -12.68 14.16
C GLU A 38 17.98 -11.17 13.98
N LYS A 39 18.08 -10.70 12.73
CA LYS A 39 18.24 -9.28 12.38
C LYS A 39 16.94 -8.48 12.43
N CYS A 40 15.90 -8.97 13.10
CA CYS A 40 14.61 -8.29 13.18
C CYS A 40 14.69 -7.01 14.01
N ARG A 41 14.46 -5.85 13.38
CA ARG A 41 14.45 -4.53 14.05
C ARG A 41 13.45 -4.44 15.21
N LEU A 42 12.35 -5.19 15.15
CA LEU A 42 11.28 -5.15 16.14
C LEU A 42 11.36 -6.28 17.18
N LYS A 43 12.36 -7.17 17.07
CA LYS A 43 12.58 -8.32 17.95
C LYS A 43 11.32 -9.19 18.12
N CYS A 44 10.65 -9.50 17.00
CA CYS A 44 9.36 -10.21 17.05
C CYS A 44 9.46 -11.61 17.66
N LYS A 45 10.57 -12.33 17.44
CA LYS A 45 10.79 -13.68 17.98
C LYS A 45 10.77 -13.74 19.51
N GLU A 46 11.26 -12.69 20.17
CA GLU A 46 11.29 -12.59 21.64
C GLU A 46 9.95 -12.14 22.22
N LYS A 47 9.12 -11.48 21.41
CA LYS A 47 7.91 -10.79 21.85
C LYS A 47 6.63 -11.54 21.56
N ILE A 48 6.62 -12.35 20.50
CA ILE A 48 5.44 -13.06 20.05
C ILE A 48 5.76 -14.54 20.04
N ASP A 49 5.10 -15.27 20.93
CA ASP A 49 5.23 -16.72 21.02
C ASP A 49 4.62 -17.41 19.80
N GLU A 50 5.17 -18.56 19.43
CA GLU A 50 4.69 -19.33 18.27
C GLU A 50 3.21 -19.72 18.41
N ILE A 51 2.77 -20.01 19.63
CA ILE A 51 1.37 -20.32 19.96
C ILE A 51 0.47 -19.12 19.63
N SER A 52 0.86 -17.91 20.03
CA SER A 52 0.12 -16.69 19.73
C SER A 52 0.05 -16.41 18.23
N ARG A 53 1.14 -16.70 17.49
CA ARG A 53 1.17 -16.57 16.02
C ARG A 53 0.16 -17.52 15.36
N GLN A 54 0.09 -18.75 15.85
CA GLN A 54 -0.87 -19.75 15.39
C GLN A 54 -2.31 -19.32 15.72
N HIS A 55 -2.59 -18.84 16.94
CA HIS A 55 -3.92 -18.32 17.30
C HIS A 55 -4.36 -17.17 16.40
N ILE A 56 -3.48 -16.20 16.12
CA ILE A 56 -3.80 -15.09 15.22
C ILE A 56 -4.08 -15.61 13.81
N PHE A 57 -3.29 -16.58 13.35
CA PHE A 57 -3.48 -17.20 12.03
C PHE A 57 -4.83 -17.92 11.93
N ASP A 58 -5.16 -18.76 12.91
CA ASP A 58 -6.41 -19.51 12.96
C ASP A 58 -7.62 -18.58 13.11
N ALA A 59 -7.48 -17.51 13.91
CA ALA A 59 -8.52 -16.49 14.06
C ALA A 59 -8.84 -15.79 12.73
N VAL A 60 -7.85 -15.51 11.89
CA VAL A 60 -8.05 -14.86 10.58
C VAL A 60 -8.64 -15.84 9.57
N TRP A 61 -8.00 -17.01 9.39
CA TRP A 61 -8.39 -17.96 8.35
C TRP A 61 -9.66 -18.75 8.69
N GLY A 62 -9.93 -18.95 9.98
CA GLY A 62 -11.16 -19.55 10.50
C GLY A 62 -12.42 -18.73 10.17
N LEU A 63 -12.29 -17.43 9.88
CA LEU A 63 -13.43 -16.61 9.46
C LEU A 63 -14.01 -17.05 8.10
N SER A 64 -13.22 -17.70 7.23
CA SER A 64 -13.60 -18.19 5.88
C SER A 64 -14.25 -17.17 4.93
N ASN A 65 -14.30 -15.90 5.33
CA ASN A 65 -14.91 -14.80 4.61
C ASN A 65 -13.89 -13.66 4.46
N LEU A 66 -13.67 -13.24 3.21
CA LEU A 66 -12.67 -12.23 2.86
C LEU A 66 -12.95 -10.86 3.49
N ASP A 67 -14.22 -10.47 3.62
CA ASP A 67 -14.57 -9.15 4.15
C ASP A 67 -14.37 -9.12 5.67
N ARG A 68 -14.73 -10.19 6.37
CA ARG A 68 -14.40 -10.34 7.79
C ARG A 68 -12.89 -10.39 8.05
N GLN A 69 -12.13 -11.01 7.15
CA GLN A 69 -10.66 -10.99 7.22
C GLN A 69 -10.11 -9.57 7.06
N ARG A 70 -10.68 -8.76 6.15
CA ARG A 70 -10.30 -7.36 5.98
C ARG A 70 -10.66 -6.53 7.20
N GLU A 71 -11.86 -6.69 7.75
CA GLU A 71 -12.28 -6.02 8.99
C GLU A 71 -11.36 -6.37 10.16
N PHE A 72 -10.97 -7.65 10.30
CA PHE A 72 -10.01 -8.07 11.31
C PHE A 72 -8.70 -7.31 11.18
N VAL A 73 -8.17 -7.17 9.96
CA VAL A 73 -6.94 -6.43 9.69
C VAL A 73 -7.08 -4.96 10.05
N VAL A 74 -8.18 -4.33 9.66
CA VAL A 74 -8.46 -2.92 9.96
C VAL A 74 -8.56 -2.69 11.46
N ARG A 75 -9.24 -3.58 12.20
CA ARG A 75 -9.37 -3.52 13.66
C ARG A 75 -8.02 -3.57 14.38
N HIS A 76 -7.08 -4.34 13.84
CA HIS A 76 -5.72 -4.47 14.38
C HIS A 76 -4.74 -3.45 13.77
N SER A 77 -5.21 -2.50 12.95
CA SER A 77 -4.39 -1.46 12.35
C SER A 77 -4.50 -0.14 13.10
N GLN A 78 -3.37 0.54 13.31
CA GLN A 78 -3.32 1.87 13.90
C GLN A 78 -2.45 2.80 13.07
N LYS A 79 -2.85 4.08 12.97
CA LYS A 79 -2.09 5.11 12.26
C LYS A 79 -0.84 5.47 13.06
N ILE A 80 0.31 5.48 12.39
CA ILE A 80 1.58 5.88 12.99
C ILE A 80 1.76 7.38 12.80
N LYS A 81 1.76 8.12 13.91
CA LYS A 81 2.16 9.53 13.90
C LYS A 81 3.69 9.60 13.90
N PRO A 82 4.33 10.12 12.83
CA PRO A 82 5.77 10.32 12.84
C PRO A 82 6.13 11.41 13.86
N LYS A 83 7.30 11.27 14.50
CA LYS A 83 7.81 12.28 15.45
C LYS A 83 7.96 13.66 14.80
N TYR A 84 8.42 13.66 13.54
CA TYR A 84 8.55 14.85 12.72
C TYR A 84 7.94 14.62 11.36
N ARG A 85 7.28 15.64 10.84
CA ARG A 85 6.70 15.64 9.51
C ARG A 85 7.25 16.82 8.73
N TYR A 86 8.18 16.55 7.82
CA TYR A 86 8.69 17.54 6.89
C TYR A 86 7.81 17.52 5.65
N SER A 87 7.10 18.61 5.40
CA SER A 87 6.28 18.74 4.20
C SER A 87 6.12 20.21 3.85
N SER A 88 6.46 20.56 2.61
CA SER A 88 6.31 21.90 2.06
C SER A 88 4.93 22.15 1.43
N THR A 89 4.12 21.11 1.24
CA THR A 89 2.79 21.18 0.59
C THR A 89 1.68 21.13 1.63
N GLN A 90 0.59 21.87 1.42
CA GLN A 90 -0.58 21.92 2.32
C GLN A 90 -1.35 20.59 2.36
N ASP A 91 -1.33 19.83 1.24
CA ASP A 91 -1.95 18.52 1.13
C ASP A 91 -0.99 17.39 1.50
N PHE A 92 -1.04 16.95 2.75
CA PHE A 92 -0.20 15.86 3.19
C PHE A 92 -0.81 14.49 2.87
N ARG A 93 0.00 13.56 2.35
CA ARG A 93 -0.39 12.14 2.21
C ARG A 93 -0.93 11.60 3.54
N ALA A 94 -1.88 10.68 3.52
CA ALA A 94 -2.35 10.04 4.76
C ALA A 94 -1.19 9.40 5.54
N LEU A 95 -1.28 9.39 6.87
CA LEU A 95 -0.31 8.73 7.72
C LEU A 95 -0.27 7.23 7.42
N ASN A 96 0.92 6.64 7.52
CA ASN A 96 1.10 5.21 7.36
C ASN A 96 0.42 4.45 8.52
N THR A 97 -0.08 3.25 8.27
CA THR A 97 -0.72 2.36 9.25
C THR A 97 0.20 1.19 9.59
N ALA A 98 0.28 0.82 10.87
CA ALA A 98 0.92 -0.41 11.31
C ALA A 98 -0.06 -1.32 12.05
N PHE A 99 0.26 -2.61 12.06
CA PHE A 99 -0.50 -3.62 12.76
C PHE A 99 -0.01 -3.77 14.19
N TYR A 100 -0.96 -3.98 15.11
CA TYR A 100 -0.74 -4.23 16.51
C TYR A 100 -1.60 -5.40 16.95
N PHE A 101 -1.00 -6.33 17.69
CA PHE A 101 -1.70 -7.47 18.27
C PHE A 101 -1.55 -7.42 19.79
N ASP A 102 -2.62 -7.80 20.47
CA ASP A 102 -2.61 -7.94 21.92
C ASP A 102 -2.03 -9.33 22.25
N VAL A 103 -0.83 -9.36 22.82
CA VAL A 103 -0.14 -10.57 23.28
C VAL A 103 0.28 -10.33 24.72
N ASN A 104 -0.13 -11.21 25.64
CA ASN A 104 0.18 -11.11 27.07
C ASN A 104 -0.19 -9.73 27.69
N GLY A 105 -1.33 -9.16 27.29
CA GLY A 105 -1.81 -7.86 27.75
C GLY A 105 -1.04 -6.65 27.18
N SER A 106 -0.09 -6.87 26.27
CA SER A 106 0.70 -5.82 25.64
C SER A 106 0.42 -5.72 24.14
N LYS A 107 0.34 -4.48 23.62
CA LYS A 107 0.22 -4.22 22.17
C LYS A 107 1.57 -4.33 21.49
N ILE A 108 1.77 -5.41 20.74
CA ILE A 108 3.03 -5.69 20.05
C ILE A 108 2.86 -5.38 18.57
N ARG A 109 3.79 -4.59 18.03
CA ARG A 109 3.90 -4.31 16.60
C ARG A 109 4.81 -5.34 15.93
N PRO A 110 4.29 -6.20 15.05
CA PRO A 110 5.14 -7.11 14.29
C PRO A 110 5.85 -6.38 13.14
N SER A 111 6.98 -6.93 12.69
CA SER A 111 7.60 -6.46 11.46
C SER A 111 6.83 -6.94 10.25
N THR A 112 6.52 -6.02 9.34
CA THR A 112 5.89 -6.32 8.05
C THR A 112 6.91 -6.84 7.03
N SER A 113 8.02 -7.46 7.46
CA SER A 113 8.94 -8.13 6.54
C SER A 113 8.17 -9.19 5.76
N SER A 114 8.49 -9.32 4.47
CA SER A 114 7.80 -10.14 3.47
C SER A 114 7.53 -11.59 3.89
N ASP A 115 8.24 -12.07 4.90
CA ASP A 115 8.30 -13.48 5.25
C ASP A 115 7.42 -13.83 6.46
N SER A 116 6.87 -12.83 7.16
CA SER A 116 6.25 -13.03 8.49
C SER A 116 4.75 -12.78 8.55
N PHE A 117 4.16 -12.14 7.53
CA PHE A 117 2.71 -11.93 7.43
C PHE A 117 2.21 -12.31 6.04
N PRO A 118 1.02 -12.94 5.92
CA PRO A 118 0.46 -13.27 4.63
C PRO A 118 0.27 -11.99 3.81
N SER A 119 1.05 -11.85 2.74
CA SER A 119 1.17 -10.67 1.85
C SER A 119 -0.12 -10.19 1.18
N ILE A 120 -1.27 -10.77 1.52
CA ILE A 120 -2.55 -10.57 0.83
C ILE A 120 -3.40 -9.48 1.48
N LEU A 121 -3.04 -9.01 2.68
CA LEU A 121 -3.85 -8.03 3.41
C LEU A 121 -3.36 -6.59 3.25
N LEU A 122 -2.26 -6.37 2.51
CA LEU A 122 -1.59 -5.06 2.41
C LEU A 122 -2.23 -4.09 1.40
N ASN A 123 -3.29 -4.49 0.71
CA ASN A 123 -3.95 -3.63 -0.29
C ASN A 123 -5.42 -3.37 0.07
N THR A 124 -5.64 -2.81 1.26
CA THR A 124 -6.91 -2.15 1.60
C THR A 124 -6.65 -0.66 1.69
N GLN A 125 -6.81 0.04 0.56
CA GLN A 125 -7.19 1.44 0.63
C GLN A 125 -8.60 1.48 1.23
N PRO A 126 -8.84 2.20 2.33
CA PRO A 126 -10.20 2.40 2.82
C PRO A 126 -10.93 3.27 1.80
N LEU A 127 -12.02 2.75 1.25
CA LEU A 127 -13.02 3.58 0.59
C LEU A 127 -13.56 4.51 1.68
N MET A 128 -13.36 5.82 1.52
CA MET A 128 -13.90 6.83 2.43
C MET A 128 -15.43 6.73 2.35
N SER A 129 -16.05 6.17 3.38
CA SER A 129 -17.50 6.22 3.58
C SER A 129 -17.84 7.63 4.03
N SER A 130 -18.57 8.37 3.20
CA SER A 130 -19.18 9.63 3.59
C SER A 130 -20.21 9.38 4.70
N ASN A 131 -20.00 10.10 5.79
CA ASN A 131 -20.81 10.17 7.00
C ASN A 131 -22.27 10.57 6.74
N PRO A 132 -23.26 9.92 7.37
CA PRO A 132 -24.53 10.57 7.70
C PRO A 132 -24.57 10.92 9.21
N GLN A 133 -24.78 12.20 9.50
CA GLN A 133 -25.06 12.71 10.85
C GLN A 133 -26.34 12.10 11.41
N GLN A 134 -26.34 11.80 12.70
CA GLN A 134 -27.55 11.51 13.48
C GLN A 134 -28.30 12.82 13.80
N PRO A 135 -29.64 12.82 13.82
CA PRO A 135 -30.42 13.95 14.34
C PRO A 135 -30.69 13.81 15.84
N THR A 136 -30.47 14.93 16.55
CA THR A 136 -30.90 15.15 17.94
C THR A 136 -32.32 15.69 17.97
N THR A 137 -33.22 14.99 18.67
CA THR A 137 -34.59 15.41 18.95
C THR A 137 -34.63 16.51 20.01
N HIS A 138 -35.19 17.67 19.67
CA HIS A 138 -35.77 18.60 20.63
C HIS A 138 -37.16 18.99 20.09
N ASP A 139 -38.17 18.81 20.94
CA ASP A 139 -39.55 19.19 20.70
C ASP A 139 -39.72 20.71 20.74
N ALA A 140 -40.43 21.28 19.75
CA ALA A 140 -41.37 22.39 19.91
C ALA A 140 -42.10 22.66 18.58
N MET A 141 -43.39 22.99 18.71
CA MET A 141 -44.43 23.12 17.68
C MET A 141 -44.39 24.48 16.93
N ILE A 142 -45.37 24.65 16.02
CA ILE A 142 -45.79 25.85 15.23
C ILE A 142 -45.30 25.78 13.78
N ASP A 143 -46.05 26.09 12.72
CA ASP A 143 -47.47 26.27 12.38
C ASP A 143 -47.46 26.52 10.85
N THR A 144 -48.52 26.09 10.18
CA THR A 144 -48.96 26.34 8.79
C THR A 144 -48.01 27.01 7.77
N GLY A 145 -47.81 26.31 6.65
CA GLY A 145 -47.25 26.90 5.42
C GLY A 145 -47.01 25.87 4.31
N ASP A 146 -48.08 25.28 3.77
CA ASP A 146 -48.04 24.45 2.56
C ASP A 146 -47.41 25.22 1.39
N THR A 147 -46.18 24.86 1.03
CA THR A 147 -45.58 25.24 -0.25
C THR A 147 -45.19 23.96 -0.98
N LEU A 148 -46.05 23.54 -1.90
CA LEU A 148 -45.82 22.44 -2.83
C LEU A 148 -44.59 22.77 -3.70
N VAL A 149 -43.47 22.09 -3.46
CA VAL A 149 -42.31 22.13 -4.36
C VAL A 149 -42.45 21.00 -5.38
N ASP A 150 -42.71 21.42 -6.61
CA ASP A 150 -42.81 20.65 -7.84
C ASP A 150 -41.53 19.81 -8.10
N PRO A 151 -41.62 18.48 -8.23
CA PRO A 151 -40.49 17.63 -8.58
C PRO A 151 -40.34 17.53 -10.10
N GLN A 152 -39.90 18.60 -10.76
CA GLN A 152 -39.28 18.53 -12.07
C GLN A 152 -38.00 19.36 -12.11
N GLU A 153 -36.96 18.83 -11.47
CA GLU A 153 -35.59 19.21 -11.83
C GLU A 153 -35.32 18.65 -13.23
N VAL A 154 -35.64 19.47 -14.24
CA VAL A 154 -35.41 19.18 -15.66
C VAL A 154 -33.93 18.88 -15.85
N PHE A 155 -33.62 17.61 -16.15
CA PHE A 155 -32.26 17.13 -16.39
C PHE A 155 -31.66 17.88 -17.59
N SER A 156 -30.88 18.94 -17.35
CA SER A 156 -30.22 19.68 -18.43
C SER A 156 -29.09 18.83 -19.02
N PRO A 157 -29.06 18.59 -20.35
CA PRO A 157 -28.01 17.82 -21.01
C PRO A 157 -26.60 18.37 -20.81
N GLU A 158 -26.47 19.61 -20.31
CA GLU A 158 -25.18 20.21 -19.95
C GLU A 158 -24.42 19.48 -18.85
N VAL A 159 -25.11 18.84 -17.91
CA VAL A 159 -24.47 18.14 -16.78
C VAL A 159 -23.79 16.84 -17.22
N VAL A 160 -24.20 16.27 -18.36
CA VAL A 160 -23.61 15.05 -18.95
C VAL A 160 -22.64 15.37 -20.08
N ARG A 161 -22.29 16.64 -20.30
CA ARG A 161 -21.41 17.00 -21.41
C ARG A 161 -20.02 16.40 -21.17
N PRO A 162 -19.51 15.52 -22.05
CA PRO A 162 -18.20 14.90 -21.87
C PRO A 162 -17.14 15.98 -21.75
N LEU A 163 -16.34 15.92 -20.67
CA LEU A 163 -15.21 16.84 -20.49
C LEU A 163 -14.35 16.87 -21.77
N PRO A 164 -13.87 18.05 -22.21
CA PRO A 164 -13.04 18.15 -23.39
C PRO A 164 -11.84 17.21 -23.25
N LYS A 165 -11.53 16.49 -24.34
CA LYS A 165 -10.45 15.52 -24.35
C LYS A 165 -9.17 16.21 -23.91
N ALA A 166 -8.51 15.65 -22.89
CA ALA A 166 -7.27 16.21 -22.36
C ALA A 166 -6.31 16.53 -23.51
N GLY A 167 -5.71 17.72 -23.47
CA GLY A 167 -4.78 18.17 -24.49
C GLY A 167 -3.60 17.20 -24.67
N PRO A 168 -2.89 17.27 -25.82
CA PRO A 168 -1.76 16.40 -26.10
C PRO A 168 -0.72 16.49 -24.97
N ARG A 169 -0.26 15.33 -24.50
CA ARG A 169 0.79 15.29 -23.48
C ARG A 169 2.04 15.99 -24.00
N LYS A 170 2.63 16.87 -23.18
CA LYS A 170 3.95 17.45 -23.45
C LYS A 170 4.92 16.31 -23.75
N SER A 171 5.52 16.30 -24.93
CA SER A 171 6.54 15.32 -25.29
C SER A 171 7.69 15.47 -24.29
N ILE A 172 7.96 14.42 -23.51
CA ILE A 172 9.17 14.37 -22.68
C ILE A 172 10.34 14.34 -23.67
N ALA A 173 10.92 15.50 -23.94
CA ALA A 173 12.06 15.64 -24.82
C ALA A 173 13.23 14.81 -24.26
N ASN A 174 13.72 13.90 -25.10
CA ASN A 174 15.08 13.36 -25.13
C ASN A 174 15.63 12.66 -23.88
N ARG A 175 14.82 11.86 -23.15
CA ARG A 175 15.43 10.77 -22.37
C ARG A 175 15.79 9.63 -23.34
N LYS A 176 17.08 9.51 -23.67
CA LYS A 176 17.60 8.47 -24.56
C LYS A 176 17.17 7.09 -24.02
N ARG A 177 16.19 6.45 -24.67
CA ARG A 177 15.75 5.10 -24.29
C ARG A 177 16.89 4.13 -24.62
N ARG A 178 17.45 3.48 -23.60
CA ARG A 178 18.43 2.41 -23.79
C ARG A 178 17.69 1.15 -24.22
N LYS A 179 18.22 0.42 -25.21
CA LYS A 179 17.71 -0.91 -25.57
C LYS A 179 17.96 -1.83 -24.38
N THR A 180 16.96 -2.60 -23.97
CA THR A 180 17.11 -3.58 -22.89
C THR A 180 17.78 -4.81 -23.48
N ALA A 181 19.09 -4.93 -23.31
CA ALA A 181 19.84 -6.13 -23.65
C ALA A 181 20.20 -6.87 -22.35
N ILE A 182 20.03 -8.20 -22.36
CA ILE A 182 20.44 -9.06 -21.26
C ILE A 182 21.97 -9.08 -21.26
N LEU A 183 22.56 -8.71 -20.12
CA LEU A 183 24.00 -8.45 -19.95
C LEU A 183 24.80 -9.76 -19.92
N THR A 184 24.78 -10.52 -21.01
CA THR A 184 25.44 -11.83 -21.11
C THR A 184 26.46 -11.95 -22.22
N ASP A 185 26.81 -10.88 -22.94
CA ASP A 185 27.99 -10.89 -23.84
C ASP A 185 28.78 -9.58 -23.76
N THR A 186 30.09 -9.70 -23.94
CA THR A 186 31.15 -8.97 -23.22
C THR A 186 31.57 -7.55 -23.67
N PRO A 187 31.09 -6.91 -24.76
CA PRO A 187 31.53 -5.55 -25.10
C PRO A 187 30.65 -4.40 -24.52
N GLU A 188 29.33 -4.60 -24.35
CA GLU A 188 28.46 -3.52 -23.82
C GLU A 188 28.73 -3.23 -22.34
N LYS A 189 29.09 -4.26 -21.56
CA LYS A 189 29.42 -4.14 -20.13
C LYS A 189 30.62 -3.23 -19.90
N GLU A 190 31.63 -3.34 -20.75
CA GLU A 190 32.85 -2.54 -20.63
C GLU A 190 32.62 -1.08 -21.00
N ASN A 191 31.80 -0.83 -22.03
CA ASN A 191 31.39 0.52 -22.40
C ASN A 191 30.57 1.20 -21.28
N LEU A 192 29.67 0.46 -20.63
CA LEU A 192 28.92 0.97 -19.47
C LEU A 192 29.82 1.28 -18.27
N ARG A 193 30.87 0.46 -18.02
CA ARG A 193 31.87 0.73 -16.98
C ARG A 193 32.69 1.97 -17.29
N LYS A 194 33.23 2.07 -18.52
CA LYS A 194 33.98 3.24 -19.00
C LYS A 194 33.15 4.52 -18.90
N GLU A 195 31.88 4.49 -19.30
CA GLU A 195 30.97 5.64 -19.16
C GLU A 195 30.77 6.05 -17.68
N GLN A 196 30.60 5.07 -16.78
CA GLN A 196 30.48 5.33 -15.34
C GLN A 196 31.76 5.93 -14.73
N ASP A 197 32.93 5.42 -15.13
CA ASP A 197 34.20 5.89 -14.58
C ASP A 197 34.58 7.28 -15.10
N ILE A 198 34.27 7.58 -16.36
CA ILE A 198 34.37 8.95 -16.90
C ILE A 198 33.45 9.90 -16.11
N ALA A 199 32.22 9.49 -15.80
CA ALA A 199 31.30 10.31 -15.02
C ALA A 199 31.78 10.54 -13.58
N LYS A 200 32.34 9.51 -12.92
CA LYS A 200 32.95 9.63 -11.58
C LYS A 200 34.17 10.55 -11.61
N ASN A 201 35.06 10.41 -12.59
CA ASN A 201 36.25 11.25 -12.74
C ASN A 201 35.91 12.72 -13.04
N LYS A 202 34.83 12.99 -13.78
CA LYS A 202 34.33 14.37 -13.97
C LYS A 202 33.81 14.97 -12.66
N LYS A 203 33.14 14.18 -11.81
CA LYS A 203 32.69 14.63 -10.48
C LYS A 203 33.85 14.92 -9.53
N THR A 204 34.86 14.04 -9.46
CA THR A 204 36.03 14.27 -8.59
C THR A 204 36.85 15.48 -9.03
N LYS A 205 37.04 15.69 -10.33
CA LYS A 205 37.68 16.92 -10.86
C LYS A 205 36.89 18.19 -10.51
N GLY A 206 35.55 18.14 -10.54
CA GLY A 206 34.69 19.26 -10.14
C GLY A 206 34.79 19.61 -8.65
N VAL A 207 34.92 18.60 -7.77
CA VAL A 207 35.10 18.79 -6.32
C VAL A 207 36.47 19.40 -6.00
N ASN A 208 37.54 18.89 -6.61
CA ASN A 208 38.89 19.41 -6.40
C ASN A 208 39.04 20.86 -6.91
N LYS A 209 38.37 21.23 -8.02
CA LYS A 209 38.35 22.61 -8.52
C LYS A 209 37.64 23.56 -7.54
N LYS A 210 36.54 23.14 -6.91
CA LYS A 210 35.83 23.93 -5.89
C LYS A 210 36.66 24.10 -4.61
N ALA A 211 37.36 23.06 -4.16
CA ALA A 211 38.25 23.14 -3.00
C ALA A 211 39.42 24.11 -3.22
N LYS A 212 39.99 24.14 -4.44
CA LYS A 212 41.09 25.04 -4.79
C LYS A 212 40.66 26.50 -4.95
N VAL A 213 39.40 26.76 -5.32
CA VAL A 213 38.83 28.12 -5.36
C VAL A 213 38.57 28.64 -3.94
N ASN A 214 38.00 27.81 -3.06
CA ASN A 214 37.74 28.23 -1.66
C ASN A 214 39.03 28.55 -0.89
N LYS A 215 40.14 27.84 -1.15
CA LYS A 215 41.44 28.12 -0.52
C LYS A 215 42.10 29.43 -1.00
N LYS A 216 41.64 30.03 -2.10
CA LYS A 216 42.20 31.27 -2.66
C LYS A 216 41.41 32.53 -2.28
N VAL A 217 40.29 32.38 -1.57
CA VAL A 217 39.44 33.50 -1.09
C VAL A 217 39.75 33.85 0.37
N GLU A 218 40.60 33.08 1.05
CA GLU A 218 40.93 33.20 2.47
C GLU A 218 42.36 33.73 2.74
N GLN A 219 42.98 34.38 1.74
CA GLN A 219 44.26 35.11 1.86
C GLN A 219 44.14 36.49 1.23
#